data_AF-A0A0R2X3D5-F1
#
_entry.id   AF-A0A0R2X3D5-F1
#
_cell.length_a   1.000
_cell.length_b   1.000
_cell.length_c   1.000
_cell.angle_alpha   90.00
_cell.angle_beta   90.00
_cell.angle_gamma   90.00
#
_symmetry.space_group_name_H-M   'P 1'
#
loop_
_entity.id
_entity.type
_entity.pdbx_description
1 polymer ?
#
loop_
_entity_poly.entity_id
_entity_poly.type
_entity_poly.pdbx_seq_one_letter_code
_entity_poly.pdbx_strand_id
1 'polypeptide(L)'
;MLSKLRGEIYLLSGALLFSFNGIISKIVLVDGLSAWRLTQIRTGGAFVILFAIYFTFRRSELKTNKKELPWLIAFGVVGVALVQAFYFVAIERLYVGVALLIEFTAPIWILLFLRFVLKKRVPNSLWYAIFLSFTGLILITQVWSGLSLDKIGLIAALLDAFALAGYFLIGDRLGKTKTSAAIALWGFGVASALLFFTLPAWQFPV
;
A
#
# COMPACT_ATOMS: atom_id res chain seq x y z
N MET A 1 -16.50 26.66 5.04
CA MET A 1 -16.58 25.84 3.81
C MET A 1 -15.43 24.83 3.70
N LEU A 2 -14.16 25.24 3.88
CA LEU A 2 -12.99 24.35 3.81
C LEU A 2 -12.98 23.19 4.82
N SER A 3 -13.69 23.29 5.95
CA SER A 3 -13.79 22.19 6.93
C SER A 3 -14.61 20.99 6.43
N LYS A 4 -15.59 21.21 5.55
CA LYS A 4 -16.43 20.14 4.97
C LYS A 4 -15.70 19.36 3.88
N LEU A 5 -14.73 19.99 3.19
CA LEU A 5 -13.97 19.40 2.08
C LEU A 5 -12.58 18.89 2.48
N ARG A 6 -12.28 18.78 3.79
CA ARG A 6 -10.94 18.38 4.26
C ARG A 6 -10.56 17.00 3.75
N GLY A 7 -11.51 16.06 3.70
CA GLY A 7 -11.27 14.70 3.22
C GLY A 7 -10.89 14.68 1.74
N GLU A 8 -11.64 15.40 0.92
CA GLU A 8 -11.42 15.53 -0.52
C GLU A 8 -10.09 16.22 -0.82
N ILE A 9 -9.74 17.27 -0.07
CA ILE A 9 -8.44 17.93 -0.21
C ILE A 9 -7.30 16.97 0.12
N TYR A 10 -7.38 16.24 1.25
CA TYR A 10 -6.35 15.26 1.60
C TYR A 10 -6.26 14.12 0.60
N LEU A 11 -7.38 13.67 0.03
CA LEU A 11 -7.41 12.65 -1.02
C LEU A 11 -6.69 13.14 -2.28
N LEU A 12 -7.02 14.34 -2.77
CA LEU A 12 -6.40 14.92 -3.95
C LEU A 12 -4.90 15.19 -3.75
N SER A 13 -4.53 15.77 -2.60
CA SER A 13 -3.12 15.95 -2.24
C SER A 13 -2.37 14.63 -2.16
N GLY A 14 -2.99 13.60 -1.57
CA GLY A 14 -2.43 12.25 -1.52
C GLY A 14 -2.24 11.64 -2.90
N ALA A 15 -3.22 11.78 -3.79
CA ALA A 15 -3.15 11.29 -5.17
C ALA A 15 -2.04 11.99 -5.97
N LEU A 16 -1.89 13.31 -5.82
CA LEU A 16 -0.82 14.08 -6.46
C LEU A 16 0.56 13.67 -5.95
N LEU A 17 0.74 13.56 -4.64
CA LEU A 17 1.99 13.11 -4.03
C LEU A 17 2.34 11.67 -4.45
N PHE A 18 1.34 10.79 -4.53
CA PHE A 18 1.52 9.41 -4.99
C PHE A 18 1.93 9.36 -6.47
N SER A 19 1.29 10.17 -7.32
CA SER A 19 1.60 10.23 -8.75
C SER A 19 3.02 10.78 -9.00
N PHE A 20 3.39 11.85 -8.28
CA PHE A 20 4.74 12.39 -8.31
C PHE A 20 5.78 11.37 -7.82
N ASN A 21 5.42 10.58 -6.80
CA ASN A 21 6.28 9.55 -6.30
C ASN A 21 6.59 8.44 -7.32
N GLY A 22 5.61 8.04 -8.13
CA GLY A 22 5.81 7.04 -9.18
C GLY A 22 6.86 7.48 -10.21
N ILE A 23 6.85 8.76 -10.60
CA ILE A 23 7.82 9.33 -11.56
C ILE A 23 9.24 9.24 -11.01
N ILE A 24 9.47 9.74 -9.79
CA ILE A 24 10.79 9.72 -9.15
C ILE A 24 11.29 8.27 -8.99
N SER A 25 10.41 7.39 -8.53
CA SER A 25 10.78 5.98 -8.30
C SER A 25 11.22 5.31 -9.60
N LYS A 26 10.53 5.59 -10.72
CA LYS A 26 10.90 5.05 -12.03
C LYS A 26 12.28 5.53 -12.50
N ILE A 27 12.62 6.80 -12.32
CA ILE A 27 13.94 7.34 -12.69
C ILE A 27 15.04 6.57 -11.94
N VAL A 28 14.88 6.42 -10.63
CA VAL A 28 15.87 5.72 -9.78
C VAL A 28 16.00 4.23 -10.13
N LEU A 29 14.90 3.58 -10.53
CA LEU A 29 14.93 2.18 -10.98
C LEU A 29 15.68 2.02 -12.32
N VAL A 30 15.54 2.98 -13.24
CA VAL A 30 16.25 2.97 -14.53
C VAL A 30 17.75 3.22 -14.34
N ASP A 31 18.13 4.00 -13.33
CA ASP A 31 19.53 4.23 -12.95
C ASP A 31 20.18 3.01 -12.24
N GLY A 32 19.50 1.87 -12.20
CA GLY A 32 20.06 0.58 -11.78
C GLY A 32 19.87 0.23 -10.30
N LEU A 33 19.19 1.08 -9.51
CA LEU A 33 18.85 0.72 -8.14
C LEU A 33 17.76 -0.35 -8.13
N SER A 34 18.00 -1.46 -7.42
CA SER A 34 16.98 -2.50 -7.30
C SER A 34 15.76 -2.00 -6.55
N ALA A 35 14.59 -2.46 -6.99
CA ALA A 35 13.31 -2.06 -6.45
C ALA A 35 13.17 -2.36 -4.95
N TRP A 36 13.72 -3.50 -4.52
CA TRP A 36 13.82 -3.90 -3.13
C TRP A 36 14.63 -2.93 -2.26
N ARG A 37 15.79 -2.47 -2.75
CA ARG A 37 16.62 -1.51 -2.00
C ARG A 37 15.96 -0.14 -1.94
N LEU A 38 15.31 0.28 -3.03
CA LEU A 38 14.53 1.53 -3.01
C LEU A 38 13.43 1.47 -1.94
N THR A 39 12.66 0.37 -1.87
CA THR A 39 11.67 0.17 -0.81
C THR A 39 12.33 0.18 0.57
N GLN A 40 13.46 -0.50 0.76
CA GLN A 40 14.15 -0.56 2.04
C GLN A 40 14.58 0.84 2.52
N ILE A 41 15.17 1.66 1.65
CA ILE A 41 15.54 3.05 1.96
C ILE A 41 14.30 3.87 2.32
N ARG A 42 13.22 3.74 1.53
CA ARG A 42 12.00 4.51 1.74
C ARG A 42 11.29 4.15 3.03
N THR A 43 11.08 2.87 3.29
CA THR A 43 10.39 2.36 4.49
C THR A 43 11.24 2.57 5.73
N GLY A 44 12.55 2.31 5.66
CA GLY A 44 13.49 2.58 6.76
C GLY A 44 13.63 4.07 7.06
N GLY A 45 13.80 4.90 6.03
CA GLY A 45 13.87 6.36 6.18
C GLY A 45 12.57 6.94 6.76
N ALA A 46 11.41 6.51 6.24
CA ALA A 46 10.11 6.90 6.79
C ALA A 46 9.96 6.46 8.26
N PHE A 47 10.37 5.24 8.60
CA PHE A 47 10.37 4.75 9.98
C PHE A 47 11.25 5.61 10.87
N VAL A 48 12.51 5.87 10.49
CA VAL A 48 13.45 6.67 11.30
C VAL A 48 12.92 8.08 11.53
N ILE A 49 12.42 8.75 10.47
CA ILE A 49 11.88 10.10 10.58
C ILE A 49 10.64 10.12 11.48
N LEU A 50 9.68 9.22 11.24
CA LEU A 50 8.46 9.15 12.05
C LEU A 50 8.79 8.78 13.50
N PHE A 51 9.74 7.88 13.71
CA PHE A 51 10.18 7.46 15.03
C PHE A 51 10.83 8.63 15.78
N ALA A 52 11.74 9.37 15.13
CA ALA A 52 12.38 10.54 15.73
C ALA A 52 11.36 11.61 16.13
N ILE A 53 10.38 11.91 15.27
CA ILE A 53 9.30 12.86 15.57
C ILE A 53 8.45 12.38 16.75
N TYR A 54 7.98 11.12 16.73
CA TYR A 54 7.11 10.59 17.78
C TYR A 54 7.85 10.40 19.11
N PHE A 55 9.12 10.01 19.07
CA PHE A 55 9.95 9.88 20.25
C PHE A 55 10.25 11.22 20.93
N THR A 56 10.31 12.31 20.15
CA THR A 56 10.59 13.66 20.65
C THR A 56 9.32 14.37 21.12
N PHE A 57 8.25 14.33 20.33
CA PHE A 57 7.06 15.16 20.57
C PHE A 57 5.84 14.40 21.10
N ARG A 58 5.74 13.08 20.91
CA ARG A 58 4.51 12.30 21.17
C ARG A 58 4.75 10.89 21.71
N ARG A 59 5.62 10.75 22.73
CA ARG A 59 5.95 9.44 23.33
C ARG A 59 4.75 8.66 23.86
N SER A 60 3.68 9.34 24.29
CA SER A 60 2.47 8.68 24.78
C SER A 60 1.76 7.87 23.70
N GLU A 61 1.83 8.28 22.43
CA GLU A 61 1.20 7.57 21.30
C GLU A 61 1.97 6.30 20.87
N LEU A 62 3.25 6.17 21.27
CA LEU A 62 4.07 4.97 21.07
C LEU A 62 3.60 3.78 21.93
N LYS A 63 2.91 4.07 23.05
CA LYS A 63 2.38 3.03 23.93
C LYS A 63 1.33 2.24 23.18
N THR A 64 1.50 0.93 23.18
CA THR A 64 0.68 0.01 22.39
C THR A 64 0.11 -1.05 23.32
N ASN A 65 -1.18 -1.34 23.16
CA ASN A 65 -1.80 -2.37 23.97
C ASN A 65 -1.44 -3.76 23.45
N LYS A 66 -1.27 -4.75 24.33
CA LYS A 66 -0.90 -6.13 23.93
C LYS A 66 -1.91 -6.75 22.94
N LYS A 67 -3.17 -6.30 22.98
CA LYS A 67 -4.25 -6.74 22.07
C LYS A 67 -4.16 -6.10 20.67
N GLU A 68 -3.48 -4.97 20.52
CA GLU A 68 -3.34 -4.24 19.25
C GLU A 68 -2.06 -4.65 18.51
N LEU A 69 -1.05 -5.11 19.24
CA LEU A 69 0.24 -5.50 18.68
C LEU A 69 0.13 -6.53 17.54
N PRO A 70 -0.69 -7.61 17.63
CA PRO A 70 -0.83 -8.55 16.52
C PRO A 70 -1.39 -7.90 15.26
N TRP A 71 -2.32 -6.94 15.40
CA TRP A 71 -2.90 -6.22 14.27
C TRP A 71 -1.93 -5.22 13.64
N LEU A 72 -1.09 -4.58 14.45
CA LEU A 72 -0.02 -3.70 13.95
C LEU A 72 1.06 -4.48 13.21
N ILE A 73 1.43 -5.65 13.72
CA ILE A 73 2.34 -6.57 13.03
C ILE A 73 1.71 -7.05 11.73
N ALA A 74 0.44 -7.48 11.76
CA ALA A 74 -0.28 -7.88 10.56
C ALA A 74 -0.37 -6.74 9.53
N PHE A 75 -0.54 -5.49 9.98
CA PHE A 75 -0.55 -4.32 9.10
C PHE A 75 0.80 -4.11 8.41
N GLY A 76 1.91 -4.21 9.13
CA GLY A 76 3.25 -4.09 8.54
C GLY A 76 3.61 -5.27 7.62
N VAL A 77 3.28 -6.50 8.01
CA VAL A 77 3.54 -7.70 7.22
C VAL A 77 2.67 -7.72 5.97
N VAL A 78 1.35 -7.72 6.13
CA VAL A 78 0.40 -7.87 5.02
C VAL A 78 0.37 -6.60 4.20
N GLY A 79 0.21 -5.46 4.85
CA GLY A 79 -0.13 -4.24 4.16
C GLY A 79 1.04 -3.43 3.62
N VAL A 80 2.26 -3.73 4.06
CA VAL A 80 3.46 -3.03 3.57
C VAL A 80 4.42 -4.02 2.91
N ALA A 81 4.84 -5.07 3.63
CA ALA A 81 5.85 -6.00 3.10
C ALA A 81 5.30 -6.90 1.97
N LEU A 82 4.16 -7.56 2.18
CA LEU A 82 3.58 -8.47 1.18
C LEU A 82 3.06 -7.73 -0.06
N VAL A 83 2.38 -6.59 0.13
CA VAL A 83 1.96 -5.72 -0.98
C VAL A 83 3.16 -5.41 -1.86
N GLN A 84 4.22 -4.90 -1.26
CA GLN A 84 5.41 -4.55 -2.01
C GLN A 84 6.08 -5.76 -2.68
N ALA A 85 6.16 -6.89 -1.99
CA ALA A 85 6.76 -8.11 -2.50
C ALA A 85 6.03 -8.64 -3.74
N PHE A 86 4.71 -8.76 -3.65
CA PHE A 86 3.90 -9.27 -4.75
C PHE A 86 3.84 -8.29 -5.91
N TYR A 87 3.77 -6.99 -5.63
CA TYR A 87 3.88 -5.95 -6.65
C TYR A 87 5.17 -6.09 -7.46
N PHE A 88 6.32 -6.29 -6.80
CA PHE A 88 7.59 -6.45 -7.50
C PHE A 88 7.63 -7.68 -8.39
N VAL A 89 7.18 -8.83 -7.88
CA VAL A 89 7.08 -10.06 -8.67
C VAL A 89 6.13 -9.87 -9.87
N ALA A 90 5.07 -9.07 -9.71
CA ALA A 90 4.14 -8.77 -10.80
C ALA A 90 4.80 -7.90 -11.88
N ILE A 91 5.48 -6.80 -11.53
CA ILE A 91 6.08 -5.89 -12.52
C ILE A 91 7.34 -6.44 -13.19
N GLU A 92 8.01 -7.44 -12.59
CA GLU A 92 9.10 -8.17 -13.25
C GLU A 92 8.60 -9.06 -14.39
N ARG A 93 7.32 -9.43 -14.37
CA ARG A 93 6.72 -10.44 -15.28
C ARG A 93 5.61 -9.92 -16.16
N LEU A 94 4.99 -8.82 -15.76
CA LEU A 94 3.90 -8.14 -16.46
C LEU A 94 4.27 -6.69 -16.73
N TYR A 95 3.63 -6.12 -17.76
CA TYR A 95 3.64 -4.67 -17.92
C TYR A 95 3.06 -3.99 -16.68
N VAL A 96 3.74 -2.94 -16.22
CA VAL A 96 3.37 -2.19 -15.00
C VAL A 96 1.90 -1.74 -15.00
N GLY A 97 1.37 -1.34 -16.16
CA GLY A 97 -0.03 -0.94 -16.30
C GLY A 97 -1.02 -2.08 -16.02
N VAL A 98 -0.70 -3.30 -16.47
CA VAL A 98 -1.53 -4.50 -16.22
C VAL A 98 -1.45 -4.90 -14.74
N ALA A 99 -0.26 -4.89 -14.15
CA ALA A 99 -0.06 -5.18 -12.73
C ALA A 99 -0.87 -4.23 -11.85
N LEU A 100 -0.75 -2.91 -12.09
CA LEU A 100 -1.51 -1.88 -11.36
C LEU A 100 -3.03 -2.00 -11.56
N LEU A 101 -3.48 -2.40 -12.75
CA LEU A 101 -4.91 -2.58 -13.00
C LEU A 101 -5.49 -3.68 -12.12
N ILE A 102 -4.76 -4.79 -11.98
CA ILE A 102 -5.16 -5.90 -11.11
C ILE A 102 -5.04 -5.49 -9.65
N GLU A 103 -3.96 -4.82 -9.24
CA GLU A 103 -3.76 -4.33 -7.87
C GLU A 103 -4.91 -3.39 -7.45
N PHE A 104 -5.33 -2.48 -8.33
CA PHE A 104 -6.46 -1.58 -8.10
C PHE A 104 -7.82 -2.27 -8.03
N THR A 105 -7.90 -3.60 -8.14
CA THR A 105 -9.12 -4.39 -7.81
C THR A 105 -9.33 -4.53 -6.32
N ALA A 106 -8.37 -4.13 -5.48
CA ALA A 106 -8.51 -4.09 -4.02
C ALA A 106 -9.86 -3.53 -3.51
N PRO A 107 -10.43 -2.41 -4.03
CA PRO A 107 -11.73 -1.89 -3.60
C PRO A 107 -12.89 -2.89 -3.81
N ILE A 108 -12.84 -3.70 -4.88
CA ILE A 108 -13.82 -4.75 -5.14
C ILE A 108 -13.76 -5.78 -4.01
N TRP A 109 -12.55 -6.26 -3.69
CA TRP A 109 -12.31 -7.23 -2.61
C TRP A 109 -12.73 -6.68 -1.25
N ILE A 110 -12.48 -5.39 -0.99
CA ILE A 110 -12.93 -4.70 0.23
C ILE A 110 -14.46 -4.71 0.32
N LEU A 111 -15.18 -4.33 -0.74
CA LEU A 111 -16.65 -4.33 -0.72
C LEU A 111 -17.23 -5.74 -0.57
N LEU A 112 -16.65 -6.74 -1.24
CA LEU A 112 -17.04 -8.14 -1.09
C LEU A 112 -16.84 -8.60 0.36
N PHE A 113 -15.70 -8.30 0.96
CA PHE A 113 -15.42 -8.64 2.35
C PHE A 113 -16.39 -7.92 3.31
N LEU A 114 -16.65 -6.64 3.09
CA LEU A 114 -17.59 -5.86 3.91
C LEU A 114 -19.02 -6.42 3.82
N ARG A 115 -19.48 -6.79 2.62
CA ARG A 115 -20.83 -7.28 2.38
C ARG A 115 -21.03 -8.73 2.84
N PHE A 116 -20.12 -9.63 2.51
CA PHE A 116 -20.30 -11.07 2.74
C PHE A 116 -19.71 -11.54 4.07
N VAL A 117 -18.55 -11.03 4.48
CA VAL A 117 -17.87 -11.47 5.71
C VAL A 117 -18.31 -10.63 6.90
N LEU A 118 -18.21 -9.30 6.79
CA LEU A 118 -18.60 -8.38 7.87
C LEU A 118 -20.09 -8.05 7.90
N LYS A 119 -20.86 -8.51 6.90
CA LYS A 119 -22.31 -8.33 6.77
C LYS A 119 -22.77 -6.87 6.94
N LYS A 120 -21.92 -5.91 6.54
CA LYS A 120 -22.25 -4.48 6.55
C LYS A 120 -23.08 -4.13 5.32
N ARG A 121 -23.96 -3.13 5.44
CA ARG A 121 -24.70 -2.59 4.31
C ARG A 121 -23.74 -1.84 3.38
N VAL A 122 -23.66 -2.30 2.12
CA VAL A 122 -22.91 -1.65 1.05
C VAL A 122 -23.91 -1.02 0.09
N PRO A 123 -23.97 0.32 -0.03
CA PRO A 123 -24.91 0.96 -0.95
C PRO A 123 -24.58 0.62 -2.41
N ASN A 124 -25.62 0.47 -3.24
CA ASN A 124 -25.47 0.12 -4.65
C ASN A 124 -24.67 1.18 -5.44
N SER A 125 -24.69 2.45 -5.00
CA SER A 125 -23.89 3.53 -5.59
C SER A 125 -22.39 3.25 -5.63
N LEU A 126 -21.84 2.52 -4.64
CA LEU A 126 -20.42 2.16 -4.63
C LEU A 126 -20.06 1.17 -5.74
N TRP A 127 -20.97 0.27 -6.11
CA TRP A 127 -20.74 -0.66 -7.22
C TRP A 127 -20.67 0.08 -8.56
N TYR A 128 -21.55 1.07 -8.76
CA TYR A 128 -21.49 1.94 -9.95
C TYR A 128 -20.21 2.78 -9.97
N ALA A 129 -19.80 3.33 -8.83
CA ALA A 129 -18.55 4.10 -8.72
C ALA A 129 -17.31 3.26 -9.05
N ILE A 130 -17.26 2.02 -8.56
CA ILE A 130 -16.19 1.07 -8.92
C ILE A 130 -16.22 0.78 -10.42
N PHE A 131 -17.38 0.43 -10.98
CA PHE A 131 -17.50 0.11 -12.40
C PHE A 131 -17.01 1.26 -13.29
N LEU A 132 -17.42 2.49 -12.96
CA LEU A 132 -17.00 3.69 -13.69
C LEU A 132 -15.49 3.94 -13.54
N SER A 133 -14.95 3.82 -12.33
CA SER A 133 -13.51 4.03 -12.05
C SER A 133 -12.64 2.99 -12.77
N PHE A 134 -13.07 1.72 -12.76
CA PHE A 134 -12.41 0.63 -13.47
C PHE A 134 -12.41 0.82 -14.98
N THR A 135 -13.55 1.26 -15.52
CA THR A 135 -13.66 1.56 -16.96
C THR A 135 -12.66 2.65 -17.36
N GLY A 136 -12.57 3.73 -16.59
CA GLY A 136 -11.58 4.79 -16.82
C GLY A 136 -10.14 4.27 -16.73
N LEU A 137 -9.85 3.42 -15.75
CA LEU A 137 -8.52 2.83 -15.58
C LEU A 137 -8.12 1.92 -16.74
N ILE A 138 -9.04 1.07 -17.22
CA ILE A 138 -8.85 0.20 -18.39
C ILE A 138 -8.54 1.04 -19.63
N LEU A 139 -9.25 2.16 -19.82
CA LEU A 139 -9.02 3.10 -20.93
C LEU A 139 -7.64 3.75 -20.89
N ILE A 140 -7.20 4.20 -19.71
CA ILE A 140 -5.89 4.87 -19.53
C ILE A 140 -4.73 3.89 -19.68
N THR A 141 -4.87 2.69 -19.13
CA THR A 141 -3.79 1.69 -19.09
C THR A 141 -3.60 0.96 -20.42
N GLN A 142 -4.54 1.08 -21.36
CA GLN A 142 -4.50 0.47 -22.70
C GLN A 142 -4.03 -0.99 -22.68
N VAL A 143 -4.61 -1.80 -21.78
CA VAL A 143 -4.14 -3.17 -21.51
C VAL A 143 -4.07 -4.07 -22.74
N TRP A 144 -4.81 -3.75 -23.80
CA TRP A 144 -4.79 -4.43 -25.11
C TRP A 144 -3.51 -4.25 -25.93
N SER A 145 -2.66 -3.25 -25.60
CA SER A 145 -1.48 -2.88 -26.42
C SER A 145 -0.18 -3.60 -26.07
N GLY A 146 -0.21 -4.66 -25.25
CA GLY A 146 0.99 -5.36 -24.80
C GLY A 146 0.72 -6.61 -23.97
N LEU A 147 -0.26 -7.44 -24.35
CA LEU A 147 -0.63 -8.64 -23.58
C LEU A 147 0.46 -9.73 -23.64
N SER A 148 1.49 -9.63 -22.78
CA SER A 148 2.28 -10.78 -22.34
C SER A 148 1.80 -11.17 -20.95
N LEU A 149 0.85 -12.11 -20.90
CA LEU A 149 0.31 -12.61 -19.63
C LEU A 149 1.16 -13.77 -19.12
N ASP A 150 2.08 -13.47 -18.21
CA ASP A 150 2.75 -14.49 -17.41
C ASP A 150 1.86 -14.91 -16.25
N LYS A 151 1.66 -16.23 -16.08
CA LYS A 151 0.76 -16.79 -15.06
C LYS A 151 1.23 -16.45 -13.64
N ILE A 152 2.54 -16.43 -13.41
CA ILE A 152 3.11 -16.14 -12.09
C ILE A 152 2.91 -14.67 -11.76
N GLY A 153 3.17 -13.78 -12.73
CA GLY A 153 2.88 -12.35 -12.59
C GLY A 153 1.40 -12.07 -12.30
N LEU A 154 0.48 -12.79 -12.95
CA LEU A 154 -0.97 -12.64 -12.70
C LEU A 154 -1.37 -13.05 -11.28
N ILE A 155 -0.87 -14.19 -10.81
CA ILE A 155 -1.12 -14.66 -9.44
C ILE A 155 -0.52 -13.68 -8.43
N ALA A 156 0.70 -13.18 -8.67
CA ALA A 156 1.33 -12.20 -7.81
C ALA A 156 0.51 -10.91 -7.74
N ALA A 157 0.09 -10.33 -8.87
CA ALA A 157 -0.75 -9.12 -8.89
C ALA A 157 -2.10 -9.32 -8.18
N LEU A 158 -2.68 -10.52 -8.26
CA LEU A 158 -3.92 -10.84 -7.55
C LEU A 158 -3.70 -10.96 -6.03
N LEU A 159 -2.62 -11.64 -5.61
CA LEU A 159 -2.23 -11.72 -4.20
C LEU A 159 -1.91 -10.34 -3.63
N ASP A 160 -1.30 -9.48 -4.43
CA ASP A 160 -1.06 -8.07 -4.10
C ASP A 160 -2.38 -7.33 -3.85
N ALA A 161 -3.36 -7.45 -4.76
CA ALA A 161 -4.69 -6.86 -4.58
C ALA A 161 -5.38 -7.32 -3.28
N PHE A 162 -5.24 -8.60 -2.90
CA PHE A 162 -5.74 -9.11 -1.62
C PHE A 162 -4.97 -8.56 -0.42
N ALA A 163 -3.65 -8.46 -0.50
CA ALA A 163 -2.81 -7.87 0.54
C ALA A 163 -3.15 -6.39 0.75
N LEU A 164 -3.38 -5.65 -0.34
CA LEU A 164 -3.81 -4.25 -0.33
C LEU A 164 -5.22 -4.10 0.25
N ALA A 165 -6.15 -5.01 -0.07
CA ALA A 165 -7.45 -5.04 0.60
C ALA A 165 -7.30 -5.27 2.11
N GLY A 166 -6.41 -6.19 2.51
CA GLY A 166 -6.02 -6.43 3.90
C GLY A 166 -5.46 -5.20 4.59
N TYR A 167 -4.55 -4.47 3.94
CA TYR A 167 -4.01 -3.19 4.40
C TYR A 167 -5.13 -2.21 4.78
N PHE A 168 -6.07 -1.96 3.87
CA PHE A 168 -7.17 -1.02 4.12
C PHE A 168 -8.12 -1.49 5.22
N LEU A 169 -8.45 -2.79 5.27
CA LEU A 169 -9.35 -3.35 6.28
C LEU A 169 -8.73 -3.35 7.68
N ILE A 170 -7.46 -3.73 7.80
CA ILE A 170 -6.72 -3.67 9.07
C ILE A 170 -6.52 -2.22 9.49
N GLY A 171 -6.22 -1.33 8.53
CA GLY A 171 -6.12 0.11 8.74
C GLY A 171 -7.41 0.73 9.30
N ASP A 172 -8.57 0.43 8.71
CA ASP A 172 -9.88 0.89 9.23
C ASP A 172 -10.12 0.42 10.67
N ARG A 173 -9.73 -0.81 10.98
CA ARG A 173 -9.88 -1.36 12.34
C ARG A 173 -8.98 -0.65 13.34
N LEU A 174 -7.70 -0.46 13.01
CA LEU A 174 -6.72 0.20 13.88
C LEU A 174 -6.98 1.70 14.01
N GLY A 175 -7.52 2.35 12.96
CA GLY A 175 -7.86 3.77 12.96
C GLY A 175 -8.93 4.16 13.98
N LYS A 176 -9.66 3.19 14.54
CA LYS A 176 -10.63 3.41 15.62
C LYS A 176 -9.99 3.57 16.99
N THR A 177 -8.75 3.10 17.18
CA THR A 177 -8.06 3.13 18.48
C THR A 177 -6.76 3.91 18.44
N LYS A 178 -6.14 4.08 17.27
CA LYS A 178 -4.87 4.80 17.10
C LYS A 178 -4.95 5.86 16.01
N THR A 179 -4.10 6.88 16.17
CA THR A 179 -3.89 7.91 15.14
C THR A 179 -3.26 7.28 13.90
N SER A 180 -3.62 7.77 12.71
CA SER A 180 -3.11 7.25 11.43
C SER A 180 -1.59 7.27 11.36
N ALA A 181 -0.94 8.28 11.95
CA ALA A 181 0.51 8.39 11.98
C ALA A 181 1.17 7.38 12.94
N ALA A 182 0.53 7.01 14.05
CA ALA A 182 1.03 5.92 14.91
C ALA A 182 0.90 4.55 14.21
N ILE A 183 -0.18 4.31 13.46
CA ILE A 183 -0.35 3.09 12.66
C ILE A 183 0.74 3.01 11.57
N ALA A 184 0.98 4.12 10.87
CA ALA A 184 2.03 4.21 9.86
C ALA A 184 3.42 3.95 10.45
N LEU A 185 3.74 4.53 11.61
CA LEU A 185 5.01 4.30 12.30
C LEU A 185 5.25 2.81 12.59
N TRP A 186 4.27 2.12 13.16
CA TRP A 186 4.37 0.69 13.45
C TRP A 186 4.42 -0.15 12.18
N GLY A 187 3.61 0.19 11.18
CA GLY A 187 3.61 -0.49 9.87
C GLY A 187 4.97 -0.41 9.20
N PHE A 188 5.53 0.80 9.09
CA PHE A 188 6.87 1.01 8.53
C PHE A 188 7.97 0.39 9.39
N GLY A 189 7.85 0.40 10.73
CA GLY A 189 8.81 -0.25 11.61
C GLY A 189 8.88 -1.76 11.43
N VAL A 190 7.71 -2.43 11.40
CA VAL A 190 7.62 -3.88 11.17
C VAL A 190 8.10 -4.24 9.77
N ALA A 191 7.66 -3.49 8.76
CA ALA A 191 8.07 -3.72 7.39
C ALA A 191 9.58 -3.50 7.20
N SER A 192 10.12 -2.43 7.77
CA SER A 192 11.55 -2.13 7.73
C SER A 192 12.34 -3.24 8.44
N ALA A 193 11.91 -3.68 9.62
CA ALA A 193 12.54 -4.80 10.31
C ALA A 193 12.56 -6.06 9.44
N LEU A 194 11.42 -6.45 8.86
CA LEU A 194 11.34 -7.61 7.95
C LEU A 194 12.26 -7.47 6.74
N LEU A 195 12.29 -6.29 6.11
CA LEU A 195 13.14 -6.01 4.95
C LEU A 195 14.63 -6.01 5.32
N PHE A 196 15.01 -5.50 6.49
CA PHE A 196 16.38 -5.60 6.98
C PHE A 196 16.79 -7.03 7.32
N PHE A 197 15.85 -7.87 7.77
CA PHE A 197 16.08 -9.30 7.99
C PHE A 197 16.26 -10.08 6.68
N THR A 198 15.52 -9.74 5.63
CA THR A 198 15.61 -10.44 4.33
C THR A 198 16.72 -9.90 3.42
N LEU A 199 17.01 -8.59 3.48
CA LEU A 199 18.04 -7.90 2.70
C LEU A 199 18.91 -7.07 3.64
N PRO A 200 19.99 -7.65 4.16
CA PRO A 200 20.80 -6.97 5.13
C PRO A 200 21.49 -5.73 4.55
N ALA A 201 21.62 -4.68 5.38
CA ALA A 201 22.16 -3.38 5.00
C ALA A 201 23.61 -3.42 4.46
N TRP A 202 24.35 -4.50 4.70
CA TRP A 202 25.72 -4.68 4.23
C TRP A 202 25.84 -5.22 2.80
N GLN A 203 24.72 -5.52 2.13
CA GLN A 203 24.73 -5.92 0.72
C GLN A 203 24.51 -4.73 -0.24
N PHE A 204 24.63 -3.47 0.18
CA PHE A 204 24.54 -2.34 -0.75
C PHE A 204 25.63 -2.43 -1.82
N PRO A 205 25.32 -2.22 -3.11
CA PRO A 205 26.37 -2.13 -4.11
C PRO A 205 27.07 -0.78 -3.88
N VAL A 206 28.35 -0.86 -3.57
CA VAL A 206 29.24 0.30 -3.54
C VAL A 206 29.52 0.73 -4.98
#